data_AF-A0A6G8CAD0-F1
#
_entry.id   AF-A0A6G8CAD0-F1
#
_cell.length_a   1.000
_cell.length_b   1.000
_cell.length_c   1.000
_cell.angle_alpha   90.00
_cell.angle_beta   90.00
_cell.angle_gamma   90.00
#
_symmetry.space_group_name_H-M   'P 1'
#
loop_
_entity.id
_entity.type
_entity.pdbx_description
1 polymer ?
#
loop_
_entity_poly.entity_id
_entity_poly.type
_entity_poly.pdbx_seq_one_letter_code
_entity_poly.pdbx_strand_id
1 'polypeptide(L)' 'MDSKLPEQLQQALLLIQHAFAAVAIINEQGHLEWANDSFFTLFGCESSSLSEHTLWQLLPPSPLIQRQICPPRLA' A
#
# COMPACT_ATOMS: atom_id res chain seq x y z
N MET A 1 -29.44 14.73 12.64
CA MET A 1 -28.58 13.55 12.38
C MET A 1 -27.87 13.78 11.06
N ASP A 2 -26.58 14.11 11.17
CA ASP A 2 -25.45 13.78 10.29
C ASP A 2 -25.62 13.84 8.76
N SER A 3 -26.23 14.89 8.22
CA SER A 3 -26.19 15.18 6.78
C SER A 3 -24.82 15.65 6.25
N LYS A 4 -23.81 15.84 7.11
CA LYS A 4 -22.45 16.29 6.75
C LYS A 4 -21.43 15.16 6.52
N LEU A 5 -21.69 13.96 7.03
CA LEU A 5 -20.78 12.82 6.92
C LEU A 5 -20.41 12.46 5.47
N PRO A 6 -21.34 12.42 4.49
CA PRO A 6 -20.99 12.05 3.12
C PRO A 6 -20.10 13.10 2.45
N GLU A 7 -20.32 14.40 2.70
CA GLU A 7 -19.49 15.47 2.13
C GLU A 7 -18.05 15.44 2.68
N GLN A 8 -17.90 15.26 4.00
CA GLN A 8 -16.58 15.21 4.62
C GLN A 8 -15.77 14.00 4.15
N LEU A 9 -16.43 12.85 4.00
CA LEU A 9 -15.81 11.65 3.44
C LEU A 9 -15.39 11.87 1.99
N GLN A 10 -16.26 12.47 1.17
CA GLN A 10 -15.97 12.76 -0.22
C GLN A 10 -14.80 13.75 -0.37
N GLN A 11 -14.75 14.80 0.45
CA GLN A 11 -13.63 15.74 0.48
C GLN A 11 -12.32 15.06 0.89
N ALA A 12 -12.35 14.19 1.92
CA ALA A 12 -11.17 13.45 2.34
C ALA A 12 -10.66 12.52 1.23
N LEU A 13 -11.55 11.79 0.55
CA LEU A 13 -11.18 10.92 -0.57
C LEU A 13 -10.58 11.69 -1.75
N LEU A 14 -11.10 12.89 -2.03
CA LEU A 14 -10.59 13.75 -3.09
C LEU A 14 -9.18 14.28 -2.74
N LEU A 15 -8.97 14.66 -1.48
CA LEU A 15 -7.64 15.06 -1.00
C LEU A 15 -6.64 13.90 -1.07
N ILE A 16 -7.05 12.68 -0.72
CA ILE A 16 -6.18 11.50 -0.74
C ILE A 16 -5.80 11.09 -2.17
N GLN A 17 -6.73 11.21 -3.13
CA GLN A 17 -6.45 10.94 -4.54
C GLN A 17 -5.33 11.83 -5.09
N HIS A 18 -5.28 13.10 -4.68
CA HIS A 18 -4.28 14.07 -5.12
C HIS A 18 -3.17 14.32 -4.10
N ALA A 19 -3.11 13.55 -3.02
CA ALA A 19 -2.10 13.72 -2.00
C ALA A 19 -0.72 13.31 -2.54
N PHE A 20 0.31 14.08 -2.17
CA PHE A 20 1.70 13.72 -2.45
C PHE A 20 2.12 12.40 -1.75
N ALA A 21 1.49 12.09 -0.60
CA ALA A 21 1.75 10.85 0.10
C ALA A 21 1.17 9.65 -0.67
N ALA A 22 1.96 8.57 -0.77
CA ALA A 22 1.47 7.28 -1.26
C ALA A 22 0.48 6.68 -0.25
N VAL A 23 -0.71 6.30 -0.73
CA VAL A 23 -1.78 5.70 0.08
C VAL A 23 -2.28 4.43 -0.59
N ALA A 24 -2.43 3.37 0.19
CA ALA A 24 -2.95 2.07 -0.21
C ALA A 24 -3.95 1.55 0.82
N ILE A 25 -5.01 0.92 0.33
CA ILE A 25 -6.00 0.17 1.11
C ILE A 25 -5.81 -1.30 0.79
N ILE A 26 -5.63 -2.10 1.83
CA ILE A 26 -5.42 -3.55 1.73
C ILE A 26 -6.52 -4.28 2.50
N ASN A 27 -6.83 -5.50 2.07
CA ASN A 27 -7.69 -6.39 2.84
C ASN A 27 -6.91 -7.11 3.95
N GLU A 28 -7.63 -7.88 4.77
CA GLU A 28 -7.07 -8.63 5.90
C GLU A 28 -6.07 -9.73 5.47
N GLN A 29 -6.17 -10.22 4.24
CA GLN A 29 -5.20 -11.15 3.64
C GLN A 29 -3.98 -10.42 3.06
N GLY A 30 -3.96 -9.09 3.09
CA GLY A 30 -2.87 -8.25 2.60
C GLY A 30 -2.90 -8.00 1.09
N HIS A 31 -3.98 -8.35 0.39
CA HIS A 31 -4.16 -7.98 -1.02
C HIS A 31 -4.51 -6.50 -1.14
N LEU A 32 -4.01 -5.88 -2.19
CA LEU A 32 -4.25 -4.47 -2.48
C LEU A 32 -5.64 -4.29 -3.13
N GLU A 33 -6.53 -3.56 -2.45
CA GLU A 33 -7.88 -3.25 -2.95
C GLU A 33 -7.91 -1.91 -3.71
N TRP A 34 -7.12 -0.94 -3.24
CA TRP A 34 -7.05 0.38 -3.86
C TRP A 34 -5.73 1.08 -3.51
N ALA A 35 -5.25 1.95 -4.41
CA ALA A 35 -4.15 2.86 -4.12
C ALA A 35 -4.29 4.15 -4.93
N ASN A 36 -3.62 5.22 -4.47
CA ASN A 36 -3.58 6.50 -5.19
C ASN A 36 -2.42 6.57 -6.19
N ASP A 37 -2.43 7.60 -7.05
CA ASP A 37 -1.41 7.79 -8.10
C ASP A 37 0.02 7.92 -7.54
N SER A 38 0.15 8.52 -6.36
CA SER A 38 1.43 8.66 -5.66
C SER A 38 2.02 7.30 -5.27
N PHE A 39 1.18 6.32 -4.92
CA PHE A 39 1.62 4.94 -4.68
C PHE A 39 2.15 4.29 -5.96
N PHE A 40 1.43 4.39 -7.09
CA PHE A 40 1.87 3.84 -8.37
C PHE A 40 3.18 4.47 -8.84
N THR A 41 3.31 5.78 -8.66
CA THR A 41 4.54 6.52 -8.98
C THR A 41 5.71 6.05 -8.13
N LEU A 42 5.48 5.77 -6.84
CA LEU A 42 6.52 5.35 -5.90
C LEU A 42 7.03 3.93 -6.21
N PHE A 43 6.14 3.00 -6.53
CA PHE A 43 6.48 1.58 -6.74
C PHE A 43 6.66 1.19 -8.21
N GLY A 44 6.30 2.07 -9.16
CA GLY A 44 6.40 1.82 -10.59
C GLY A 44 5.44 0.76 -11.11
N CYS A 45 4.28 0.59 -10.45
CA CYS A 45 3.28 -0.42 -10.82
C CYS A 45 2.05 0.22 -11.48
N GLU A 46 1.47 -0.46 -12.47
CA GLU A 46 0.21 -0.02 -13.10
C GLU A 46 -1.03 -0.51 -12.31
N SER A 47 -2.10 0.29 -12.36
CA SER A 47 -3.35 0.04 -11.63
C SER A 47 -4.07 -1.25 -12.05
N SER A 48 -3.82 -1.75 -13.26
CA SER A 48 -4.39 -2.99 -13.80
C SER A 48 -3.89 -4.26 -13.09
N SER A 49 -2.81 -4.17 -12.30
CA SER A 49 -2.11 -5.33 -11.73
C SER A 49 -2.43 -5.60 -10.26
N LEU A 50 -3.23 -4.76 -9.60
CA LEU A 50 -3.24 -4.67 -8.13
C LEU A 50 -3.95 -5.83 -7.43
N SER A 51 -5.06 -6.32 -7.99
CA SER A 51 -5.89 -7.35 -7.36
C SER A 51 -5.17 -8.70 -7.19
N GLU A 52 -4.08 -8.92 -7.93
CA GLU A 52 -3.33 -10.18 -7.90
C GLU A 52 -2.13 -10.14 -6.94
N HIS A 53 -1.78 -8.98 -6.39
CA HIS A 53 -0.56 -8.81 -5.60
C HIS A 53 -0.88 -8.54 -4.12
N THR A 54 -0.13 -9.20 -3.24
CA THR A 54 -0.08 -8.87 -1.82
C THR A 54 0.89 -7.72 -1.60
N LEU A 55 0.63 -6.85 -0.61
CA LEU A 55 1.49 -5.70 -0.31
C LEU A 55 2.96 -6.10 -0.10
N TRP A 56 3.19 -7.26 0.53
CA TRP A 56 4.53 -7.76 0.83
C TRP A 56 5.35 -8.15 -0.41
N GLN A 57 4.70 -8.36 -1.57
CA GLN A 57 5.39 -8.60 -2.84
C GLN A 57 5.86 -7.30 -3.51
N LEU A 58 5.22 -6.18 -3.18
CA LEU A 58 5.55 -4.85 -3.72
C LEU A 58 6.60 -4.14 -2.86
N LEU A 59 6.62 -4.42 -1.56
CA LEU A 59 7.59 -3.84 -0.65
C LEU A 59 8.97 -4.50 -0.82
N PRO A 60 10.06 -3.72 -0.86
CA PRO A 60 11.39 -4.28 -0.85
C PRO A 60 11.59 -5.11 0.44
N PRO A 61 12.36 -6.21 0.39
CA PRO A 61 12.63 -7.01 1.58
C PRO A 61 13.29 -6.14 2.65
N SER A 62 12.71 -6.14 3.85
CA SER A 62 13.29 -5.39 4.96
C SER A 62 14.69 -5.94 5.27
N PRO A 63 15.72 -5.08 5.38
CA PRO A 63 17.07 -5.52 5.74
C PRO A 63 17.13 -6.15 7.15
N LEU A 64 16.10 -5.98 7.98
CA LEU A 64 15.99 -6.60 9.30
C LEU A 64 15.56 -8.08 9.26
N ILE A 65 14.93 -8.53 8.18
CA ILE A 65 14.51 -9.94 8.02
C ILE A 65 15.70 -10.84 7.61
N GLN A 66 16.74 -10.28 6.99
CA GLN A 66 17.92 -11.05 6.55
C GLN A 66 18.79 -11.58 7.71
N ARG A 67 18.64 -11.06 8.94
CA ARG A 67 19.45 -11.49 10.10
C ARG A 67 18.92 -12.72 10.82
N GLN A 68 17.73 -13.22 10.50
CA GLN A 68 17.14 -14.39 11.19
C GLN A 68 17.05 -15.67 10.35
N ILE A 69 17.37 -15.64 9.05
CA ILE A 69 17.20 -16.80 8.16
C ILE A 69 18.54 -17.42 7.70
N CYS A 70 19.67 -16.73 7.89
CA CYS A 70 20.99 -17.35 7.66
C CYS A 70 21.46 -18.05 8.94
N PRO A 71 21.53 -19.40 9.00
CA PRO A 71 22.30 -20.03 10.05
C PRO A 71 23.76 -19.56 9.93
N PRO A 72 24.52 -19.46 11.03
CA PRO A 72 25.94 -19.15 10.93
C PRO A 72 26.59 -20.19 10.02
N ARG A 73 27.28 -19.75 8.96
CA ARG A 73 28.20 -20.63 8.24
C ARG A 73 29.26 -21.06 9.25
N LEU A 74 29.17 -22.30 9.71
CA LEU A 74 30.27 -22.96 10.38
C LEU A 74 31.44 -22.98 9.39
N ALA A 75 32.52 -22.30 9.79
CA ALA A 75 33.81 -22.33 9.12
C ALA A 75 34.49 -23.70 9.33
#